data_AF-A0A6B2GB36-F1
#
_entry.id   AF-A0A6B2GB36-F1
#
_cell.length_a   1.000
_cell.length_b   1.000
_cell.length_c   1.000
_cell.angle_alpha   90.00
_cell.angle_beta   90.00
_cell.angle_gamma   90.00
#
_symmetry.space_group_name_H-M   'P 1'
#
loop_
_entity.id
_entity.type
_entity.pdbx_description
1 polymer ?
#
loop_
_entity_poly.entity_id
_entity_poly.type
_entity_poly.pdbx_seq_one_letter_code
_entity_poly.pdbx_strand_id
1 'polypeptide(L)'
;NKRVNPSKAIKHFVKLTIAFFCSYIIIEFYFVPRMIQISHEPLSVVKLCLEVLLNCIPAIFFAIIVFFFYLHSFLNFWSELLRFGDRMFYTDWWNAPSYSFFYKTWNVVVQDWLRTYVFIELRYIIPVKGRNAISSIFVITFSSIIHEYIMSMIVGSFCPAVTIAFGVFGVLLKFL
;
A
#
# COMPACT_ATOMS: atom_id res chain seq x y z
N ASN A 1 -7.12 3.89 26.11
CA ASN A 1 -8.59 3.82 26.32
C ASN A 1 -8.87 3.11 27.64
N LYS A 2 -9.75 3.60 28.54
CA LYS A 2 -9.91 2.99 29.89
C LYS A 2 -10.70 1.68 29.91
N ARG A 3 -11.54 1.42 28.90
CA ARG A 3 -12.35 0.19 28.74
C ARG A 3 -12.45 -0.19 27.27
N VAL A 4 -12.65 -1.48 26.99
CA VAL A 4 -13.00 -1.99 25.66
C VAL A 4 -14.46 -1.65 25.36
N ASN A 5 -14.73 -1.13 24.17
CA ASN A 5 -16.09 -0.96 23.67
C ASN A 5 -16.43 -2.09 22.68
N PRO A 6 -17.11 -3.16 23.13
CA PRO A 6 -17.39 -4.34 22.30
C PRO A 6 -18.26 -4.01 21.09
N SER A 7 -19.17 -3.03 21.19
CA SER A 7 -20.00 -2.60 20.05
C SER A 7 -19.14 -2.01 18.93
N LYS A 8 -18.13 -1.20 19.26
CA LYS A 8 -17.19 -0.66 18.26
C LYS A 8 -16.36 -1.78 17.64
N ALA A 9 -15.83 -2.71 18.45
CA ALA A 9 -15.07 -3.85 17.95
C ALA A 9 -15.90 -4.70 16.98
N ILE A 10 -17.14 -5.03 17.33
CA ILE A 10 -18.06 -5.79 16.45
C ILE A 10 -18.31 -5.03 15.15
N LYS A 11 -18.53 -3.71 15.19
CA LYS A 11 -18.70 -2.91 13.96
C LYS A 11 -17.48 -2.97 13.05
N HIS A 12 -16.26 -2.88 13.59
CA HIS A 12 -15.04 -3.01 12.80
C HIS A 12 -14.85 -4.44 12.26
N PHE A 13 -15.22 -5.46 13.05
CA PHE A 13 -15.18 -6.85 12.61
C PHE A 13 -16.15 -7.11 11.46
N VAL A 14 -17.40 -6.64 11.54
CA VAL A 14 -18.37 -6.76 10.44
C VAL A 14 -17.85 -6.08 9.17
N LYS A 15 -17.30 -4.86 9.28
CA LYS A 15 -16.66 -4.17 8.14
C LYS A 15 -15.49 -4.95 7.56
N LEU A 16 -14.65 -5.55 8.41
CA LEU A 16 -13.53 -6.41 8.01
C LEU A 16 -14.02 -7.61 7.20
N THR A 17 -15.05 -8.31 7.71
CA THR A 17 -15.66 -9.46 7.03
C THR A 17 -16.25 -9.07 5.67
N ILE A 18 -16.99 -7.96 5.59
CA ILE A 18 -17.55 -7.47 4.32
C ILE A 18 -16.43 -7.16 3.33
N ALA A 19 -15.41 -6.39 3.75
CA ALA A 19 -14.30 -6.04 2.87
C ALA A 19 -13.51 -7.26 2.40
N PHE A 20 -13.35 -8.28 3.25
CA PHE A 20 -12.75 -9.56 2.87
C PHE A 20 -13.56 -10.24 1.76
N PHE A 21 -14.87 -10.41 1.94
CA PHE A 21 -15.71 -11.03 0.91
C PHE A 21 -15.75 -10.21 -0.39
N CYS A 22 -15.80 -8.88 -0.32
CA CYS A 22 -15.71 -8.03 -1.50
C CYS A 22 -14.38 -8.21 -2.24
N SER A 23 -13.26 -8.26 -1.51
CA SER A 23 -11.94 -8.49 -2.10
C SER A 23 -11.82 -9.87 -2.75
N TYR A 24 -12.36 -10.91 -2.10
CA TYR A 24 -12.43 -12.27 -2.62
C TYR A 24 -13.26 -12.32 -3.91
N ILE A 25 -14.44 -11.68 -3.93
CA ILE A 25 -15.30 -11.65 -5.12
C ILE A 25 -14.57 -11.01 -6.31
N ILE A 26 -13.87 -9.89 -6.10
CA ILE A 26 -13.13 -9.22 -7.17
C ILE A 26 -11.98 -10.10 -7.68
N ILE A 27 -11.25 -10.77 -6.79
CA ILE A 27 -10.18 -11.67 -7.19
C ILE A 27 -10.75 -12.84 -8.01
N GLU A 28 -11.69 -13.59 -7.45
CA GLU A 28 -12.17 -14.86 -8.03
C GLU A 28 -13.05 -14.68 -9.26
N PHE A 29 -13.91 -13.64 -9.28
CA PHE A 29 -14.88 -13.47 -10.36
C PHE A 29 -14.42 -12.48 -11.43
N TYR A 30 -13.41 -11.66 -11.15
CA TYR A 30 -12.87 -10.71 -12.14
C TYR A 30 -11.41 -10.99 -12.51
N PHE A 31 -10.47 -10.89 -11.56
CA PHE A 31 -9.05 -10.98 -11.90
C PHE A 31 -8.63 -12.38 -12.34
N VAL A 32 -9.00 -13.43 -11.62
CA VAL A 32 -8.61 -14.82 -11.94
C VAL A 32 -9.10 -15.23 -13.34
N PRO A 33 -10.38 -15.07 -13.71
CA PRO A 33 -10.86 -15.41 -15.04
C PRO A 33 -10.17 -14.59 -16.13
N ARG A 34 -9.94 -13.29 -15.89
CA ARG A 34 -9.28 -12.41 -16.84
C ARG A 34 -7.83 -12.82 -17.08
N MET A 35 -7.08 -13.15 -16.03
CA MET A 35 -5.69 -13.59 -16.15
C MET A 35 -5.57 -14.94 -16.86
N ILE A 36 -6.49 -15.88 -16.60
CA ILE A 36 -6.55 -17.16 -17.33
C ILE A 36 -6.79 -16.90 -18.82
N GLN A 37 -7.75 -16.04 -19.16
CA GLN A 37 -8.03 -15.68 -20.56
C GLN A 37 -6.80 -15.08 -21.25
N ILE A 38 -6.11 -14.14 -20.61
CA ILE A 38 -4.91 -13.50 -21.17
C ILE A 38 -3.79 -14.53 -21.37
N SER A 39 -3.65 -15.50 -20.46
CA SER A 39 -2.57 -16.48 -20.49
C SER A 39 -2.61 -17.42 -21.70
N HIS A 40 -3.79 -17.62 -22.31
CA HIS A 40 -3.97 -18.51 -23.46
C HIS A 40 -3.70 -17.83 -24.81
N GLU A 41 -3.53 -16.51 -24.84
CA GLU A 41 -3.40 -15.75 -26.07
C GLU A 41 -1.98 -15.14 -26.19
N PRO A 42 -1.39 -15.07 -27.40
CA PRO A 42 -0.07 -14.48 -27.56
C PRO A 42 -0.09 -13.01 -27.15
N LEU A 43 0.84 -12.64 -26.26
CA LEU A 43 0.90 -11.31 -25.67
C LEU A 43 1.70 -10.37 -26.57
N SER A 44 1.03 -9.47 -27.29
CA SER A 44 1.68 -8.34 -27.96
C SER A 44 1.80 -7.15 -27.00
N VAL A 45 2.76 -6.26 -27.25
CA VAL A 45 2.95 -5.04 -26.41
C VAL A 45 1.69 -4.17 -26.41
N VAL A 46 1.05 -4.00 -27.57
CA VAL A 46 -0.20 -3.23 -27.69
C VAL A 46 -1.29 -3.85 -26.83
N LYS A 47 -1.42 -5.17 -26.87
CA LYS A 47 -2.41 -5.88 -26.07
C LYS A 47 -2.11 -5.78 -24.58
N LEU A 48 -0.86 -5.92 -24.17
CA LEU A 48 -0.45 -5.71 -22.78
C LEU A 48 -0.85 -4.31 -22.28
N CYS A 49 -0.58 -3.26 -23.07
CA CYS A 49 -0.98 -1.90 -22.72
C CYS A 49 -2.51 -1.76 -22.57
N LEU A 50 -3.29 -2.36 -23.48
CA LEU A 50 -4.75 -2.37 -23.39
C LEU A 50 -5.25 -3.11 -22.15
N GLU A 51 -4.67 -4.28 -21.84
CA GLU A 51 -5.03 -5.03 -20.64
C GLU A 51 -4.72 -4.23 -19.37
N VAL A 52 -3.56 -3.58 -19.29
CA VAL A 52 -3.22 -2.72 -18.15
C VAL A 52 -4.25 -1.60 -17.99
N LEU A 53 -4.60 -0.89 -19.07
CA LEU A 53 -5.57 0.21 -19.03
C LEU A 53 -6.97 -0.25 -18.62
N LEU A 54 -7.45 -1.38 -19.17
CA LEU A 54 -8.77 -1.93 -18.85
C LEU A 54 -8.87 -2.39 -17.39
N ASN A 55 -7.77 -2.92 -16.84
CA ASN A 55 -7.74 -3.40 -15.46
C ASN A 55 -7.47 -2.30 -14.42
N CYS A 56 -7.16 -1.06 -14.83
CA CYS A 56 -6.91 0.06 -13.91
C CYS A 56 -8.08 0.34 -12.95
N ILE A 57 -9.31 0.42 -13.46
CA ILE A 57 -10.48 0.74 -12.63
C ILE A 57 -10.74 -0.36 -11.58
N PRO A 58 -10.84 -1.65 -11.95
CA PRO A 58 -10.95 -2.74 -10.98
C PRO A 58 -9.79 -2.76 -9.99
N ALA A 59 -8.56 -2.50 -10.45
CA ALA A 59 -7.39 -2.48 -9.58
C ALA A 59 -7.43 -1.35 -8.55
N ILE A 60 -7.87 -0.14 -8.94
CA ILE A 60 -8.08 0.99 -8.01
C ILE A 60 -9.16 0.64 -6.99
N PHE A 61 -10.28 0.06 -7.44
CA PHE A 61 -11.36 -0.34 -6.54
C PHE A 61 -10.91 -1.40 -5.53
N PHE A 62 -10.17 -2.41 -6.01
CA PHE A 62 -9.55 -3.42 -5.17
C PHE A 62 -8.57 -2.81 -4.15
N ALA A 63 -7.70 -1.89 -4.59
CA ALA A 63 -6.76 -1.20 -3.72
C ALA A 63 -7.46 -0.40 -2.60
N ILE A 64 -8.57 0.27 -2.90
CA ILE A 64 -9.39 1.00 -1.90
C ILE A 64 -10.01 0.01 -0.90
N ILE A 65 -10.48 -1.14 -1.35
CA ILE A 65 -11.02 -2.19 -0.46
C ILE A 65 -9.94 -2.75 0.45
N VAL A 66 -8.75 -3.07 -0.08
CA VAL A 66 -7.63 -3.58 0.72
C VAL A 66 -7.16 -2.53 1.74
N PHE A 67 -7.09 -1.25 1.34
CA PHE A 67 -6.84 -0.14 2.25
C PHE A 67 -7.85 -0.10 3.39
N PHE A 68 -9.14 -0.14 3.07
CA PHE A 68 -10.22 -0.11 4.05
C PHE A 68 -10.25 -1.36 4.95
N PHE A 69 -9.97 -2.53 4.37
CA PHE A 69 -9.85 -3.79 5.09
C PHE A 69 -8.76 -3.70 6.15
N TYR A 70 -7.55 -3.31 5.75
CA TYR A 70 -6.39 -3.33 6.64
C TYR A 70 -6.31 -2.09 7.53
N LEU A 71 -6.13 -0.90 6.96
CA LEU A 71 -5.83 0.31 7.73
C LEU A 71 -7.05 0.84 8.49
N HIS A 72 -8.24 0.74 7.91
CA HIS A 72 -9.44 1.20 8.60
C HIS A 72 -10.05 0.13 9.51
N SER A 73 -10.32 -1.07 9.02
CA SER A 73 -11.12 -2.06 9.75
C SER A 73 -10.26 -2.92 10.67
N PHE A 74 -9.19 -3.54 10.16
CA PHE A 74 -8.33 -4.44 10.92
C PHE A 74 -7.61 -3.72 12.06
N LEU A 75 -6.93 -2.61 11.77
CA LEU A 75 -6.19 -1.87 12.81
C LEU A 75 -7.11 -1.27 13.87
N ASN A 76 -8.30 -0.76 13.51
CA ASN A 76 -9.25 -0.26 14.52
C ASN A 76 -9.93 -1.37 15.33
N PHE A 77 -10.14 -2.55 14.72
CA PHE A 77 -10.60 -3.72 15.47
C PHE A 77 -9.60 -4.08 16.57
N TRP A 78 -8.33 -4.24 16.19
CA TRP A 78 -7.28 -4.55 17.16
C TRP A 78 -7.02 -3.43 18.15
N SER A 79 -7.06 -2.16 17.74
CA SER A 79 -6.88 -1.03 18.66
C SER A 79 -7.98 -0.95 19.70
N GLU A 80 -9.21 -1.37 19.38
CA GLU A 80 -10.29 -1.47 20.35
C GLU A 80 -10.05 -2.62 21.34
N LEU A 81 -9.68 -3.81 20.86
CA LEU A 81 -9.41 -4.97 21.71
C LEU A 81 -8.20 -4.74 22.64
N LEU A 82 -7.12 -4.19 22.10
CA LEU A 82 -5.88 -3.90 22.82
C LEU A 82 -5.97 -2.60 23.64
N ARG A 83 -7.10 -1.89 23.59
CA ARG A 83 -7.32 -0.61 24.29
C ARG A 83 -6.33 0.49 23.85
N PHE A 84 -5.75 0.33 22.68
CA PHE A 84 -4.83 1.28 22.07
C PHE A 84 -5.59 2.58 21.71
N GLY A 85 -5.08 3.68 22.23
CA GLY A 85 -5.74 4.99 22.19
C GLY A 85 -5.44 5.77 20.92
N ASP A 86 -4.25 5.61 20.37
CA ASP A 86 -3.88 6.23 19.10
C ASP A 86 -4.48 5.42 17.95
N ARG A 87 -5.23 6.10 17.08
CA ARG A 87 -5.95 5.44 15.98
C ARG A 87 -5.75 6.17 14.66
N MET A 88 -4.75 7.06 14.60
CA MET A 88 -4.41 7.80 13.39
C MET A 88 -3.52 6.94 12.48
N PHE A 89 -4.08 5.84 11.96
CA PHE A 89 -3.35 4.93 11.08
C PHE A 89 -3.14 5.48 9.68
N TYR A 90 -3.97 6.45 9.28
CA TYR A 90 -3.93 7.18 8.01
C TYR A 90 -4.62 8.54 8.19
N THR A 91 -4.39 9.47 7.26
CA THR A 91 -5.13 10.73 7.15
C THR A 91 -5.73 10.88 5.75
N ASP A 92 -6.21 12.06 5.37
CA ASP A 92 -6.88 12.38 4.10
C ASP A 92 -5.97 12.33 2.86
N TRP A 93 -5.33 11.17 2.63
CA TRP A 93 -4.39 10.92 1.55
C TRP A 93 -4.98 11.09 0.15
N TRP A 94 -6.30 10.96 0.00
CA TRP A 94 -7.00 11.17 -1.27
C TRP A 94 -7.04 12.64 -1.69
N ASN A 95 -6.83 13.58 -0.75
CA ASN A 95 -6.71 15.01 -1.01
C ASN A 95 -5.25 15.49 -1.09
N ALA A 96 -4.29 14.56 -1.20
CA ALA A 96 -2.88 14.90 -1.20
C ALA A 96 -2.50 15.79 -2.41
N PRO A 97 -1.92 16.99 -2.20
CA PRO A 97 -1.54 17.87 -3.30
C PRO A 97 -0.25 17.44 -4.03
N SER A 98 0.52 16.51 -3.44
CA SER A 98 1.76 15.99 -4.01
C SER A 98 2.04 14.57 -3.51
N TYR A 99 2.89 13.85 -4.23
CA TYR A 99 3.32 12.50 -3.82
C TYR A 99 4.05 12.49 -2.47
N SER A 100 4.79 13.56 -2.15
CA SER A 100 5.42 13.73 -0.83
C SER A 100 4.39 13.78 0.30
N PHE A 101 3.22 14.37 0.07
CA PHE A 101 2.13 14.38 1.03
C PHE A 101 1.39 13.03 1.06
N PHE A 102 1.14 12.43 -0.10
CA PHE A 102 0.52 11.10 -0.20
C PHE A 102 1.28 10.04 0.61
N TYR A 103 2.61 9.95 0.46
CA TYR A 103 3.42 9.00 1.23
C TYR A 103 3.32 9.18 2.74
N LYS A 104 3.10 10.42 3.20
CA LYS A 104 3.00 10.73 4.63
C LYS A 104 1.65 10.39 5.24
N THR A 105 0.61 10.30 4.42
CA THR A 105 -0.79 10.28 4.86
C THR A 105 -1.49 8.96 4.59
N TRP A 106 -1.02 8.19 3.59
CA TRP A 106 -1.61 6.90 3.23
C TRP A 106 -1.52 5.86 4.35
N ASN A 107 -0.33 5.63 4.89
CA ASN A 107 -0.08 4.67 5.97
C ASN A 107 0.88 5.29 6.99
N VAL A 108 0.31 5.98 7.97
CA VAL A 108 1.05 6.73 8.98
C VAL A 108 1.92 5.80 9.82
N VAL A 109 1.46 4.57 10.10
CA VAL A 109 2.21 3.60 10.90
C VAL A 109 3.56 3.25 10.26
N VAL A 110 3.54 2.87 8.98
CA VAL A 110 4.79 2.53 8.25
C VAL A 110 5.61 3.78 7.99
N GLN A 111 4.96 4.91 7.68
CA GLN A 111 5.63 6.17 7.47
C GLN A 111 6.41 6.63 8.71
N ASP A 112 5.81 6.56 9.90
CA ASP A 112 6.45 6.99 11.13
C ASP A 112 7.61 6.08 11.51
N TRP A 113 7.48 4.77 11.25
CA TRP A 113 8.58 3.83 11.41
C TRP A 113 9.74 4.15 10.47
N LEU A 114 9.46 4.31 9.16
CA LEU A 114 10.47 4.66 8.15
C LEU A 114 11.11 6.02 8.46
N ARG A 115 10.33 7.00 8.90
CA ARG A 115 10.82 8.32 9.26
C ARG A 115 11.76 8.26 10.46
N THR A 116 11.34 7.57 11.52
CA THR A 116 12.05 7.58 12.81
C THR A 116 13.31 6.74 12.76
N TYR A 117 13.22 5.50 12.24
CA TYR A 117 14.31 4.53 12.34
C TYR A 117 15.21 4.47 11.11
N VAL A 118 14.75 4.96 9.95
CA VAL A 118 15.52 4.89 8.70
C VAL A 118 15.93 6.29 8.25
N PHE A 119 14.96 7.18 8.01
CA PHE A 119 15.21 8.50 7.44
C PHE A 119 16.05 9.41 8.36
N ILE A 120 15.68 9.50 9.63
CA ILE A 120 16.37 10.37 10.60
C ILE A 120 17.80 9.86 10.84
N GLU A 121 17.97 8.56 11.04
CA GLU A 121 19.29 7.91 11.22
C GLU A 121 20.21 8.14 10.01
N LEU A 122 19.70 7.95 8.80
CA LEU A 122 20.47 8.23 7.57
C LEU A 122 20.88 9.69 7.47
N ARG A 123 20.02 10.63 7.90
CA ARG A 123 20.36 12.06 7.91
C ARG A 123 21.46 12.43 8.89
N TYR A 124 21.71 11.62 9.92
CA TYR A 124 22.84 11.80 10.83
C TYR A 124 24.15 11.28 10.25
N ILE A 125 24.10 10.24 9.42
CA ILE A 125 25.29 9.61 8.83
C ILE A 125 25.73 10.33 7.53
N ILE A 126 24.77 10.82 6.74
CA ILE A 126 25.05 11.41 5.42
C ILE A 126 25.55 12.86 5.56
N PRO A 127 26.59 13.27 4.80
CA PRO A 127 27.07 14.65 4.77
C PRO A 127 25.94 15.67 4.51
N VAL A 128 26.08 16.88 5.08
CA VAL A 128 25.03 17.91 5.09
C VAL A 128 24.48 18.22 3.69
N LYS A 129 25.33 18.20 2.67
CA LYS A 129 24.94 18.45 1.28
C LYS A 129 24.15 17.26 0.73
N GLY A 130 22.88 17.49 0.40
CA GLY A 130 22.02 16.49 -0.25
C GLY A 130 21.41 15.44 0.69
N ARG A 131 21.68 15.49 2.02
CA ARG A 131 21.19 14.46 2.96
C ARG A 131 19.71 14.15 2.89
N ASN A 132 18.85 15.17 2.70
CA ASN A 132 17.40 14.98 2.66
C ASN A 132 16.97 14.22 1.40
N ALA A 133 17.60 14.50 0.25
CA ALA A 133 17.31 13.83 -1.01
C ALA A 133 17.85 12.39 -0.99
N ILE A 134 19.10 12.19 -0.57
CA ILE A 134 19.72 10.86 -0.48
C ILE A 134 18.95 9.97 0.49
N SER A 135 18.62 10.46 1.70
CA SER A 135 17.83 9.68 2.67
C SER A 135 16.43 9.38 2.16
N SER A 136 15.83 10.30 1.41
CA SER A 136 14.50 10.11 0.80
C SER A 136 14.51 9.03 -0.28
N ILE A 137 15.50 9.07 -1.17
CA ILE A 137 15.68 8.08 -2.23
C ILE A 137 15.90 6.71 -1.58
N PHE A 138 16.81 6.63 -0.60
CA PHE A 138 17.07 5.39 0.11
C PHE A 138 15.80 4.81 0.75
N VAL A 139 15.01 5.62 1.47
CA VAL A 139 13.77 5.14 2.12
C VAL A 139 12.76 4.62 1.10
N ILE A 140 12.59 5.29 -0.04
CA ILE A 140 11.67 4.84 -1.09
C ILE A 140 12.17 3.54 -1.72
N THR A 141 13.46 3.45 -2.07
CA THR A 141 14.06 2.24 -2.64
C THR A 141 14.03 1.07 -1.66
N PHE A 142 14.35 1.30 -0.39
CA PHE A 142 14.26 0.28 0.65
C PHE A 142 12.83 -0.23 0.79
N SER A 143 11.85 0.69 0.87
CA SER A 143 10.44 0.32 0.92
C SER A 143 10.01 -0.45 -0.33
N SER A 144 10.44 -0.05 -1.53
CA SER A 144 10.06 -0.71 -2.79
C SER A 144 10.57 -2.16 -2.84
N ILE A 145 11.80 -2.41 -2.38
CA ILE A 145 12.38 -3.75 -2.32
C ILE A 145 11.61 -4.65 -1.35
N ILE A 146 11.20 -4.13 -0.18
CA ILE A 146 10.40 -4.89 0.78
C ILE A 146 9.03 -5.24 0.20
N HIS A 147 8.37 -4.31 -0.50
CA HIS A 147 7.09 -4.59 -1.15
C HIS A 147 7.26 -5.64 -2.26
N GLU A 148 8.32 -5.57 -3.05
CA GLU A 148 8.65 -6.56 -4.07
C GLU A 148 8.90 -7.95 -3.46
N TYR A 149 9.64 -8.00 -2.35
CA TYR A 149 9.86 -9.25 -1.63
C TYR A 149 8.54 -9.88 -1.19
N ILE A 150 7.65 -9.11 -0.54
CA ILE A 150 6.33 -9.60 -0.12
C ILE A 150 5.51 -10.09 -1.31
N MET A 151 5.47 -9.33 -2.42
CA MET A 151 4.75 -9.74 -3.62
C MET A 151 5.31 -11.02 -4.25
N SER A 152 6.63 -11.16 -4.29
CA SER A 152 7.26 -12.37 -4.83
C SER A 152 6.93 -13.62 -4.03
N MET A 153 6.80 -13.47 -2.71
CA MET A 153 6.38 -14.55 -1.80
C MET A 153 4.91 -14.91 -1.98
N ILE A 154 4.03 -13.93 -2.22
CA ILE A 154 2.59 -14.16 -2.42
C ILE A 154 2.33 -14.82 -3.79
N VAL A 155 2.98 -14.32 -4.84
CA VAL A 155 2.79 -14.80 -6.21
C VAL A 155 3.55 -16.11 -6.44
N GLY A 156 4.62 -16.38 -5.69
CA GLY A 156 5.49 -17.54 -5.88
C GLY A 156 6.48 -17.37 -7.05
N SER A 157 6.68 -16.15 -7.55
CA SER A 157 7.65 -15.83 -8.59
C SER A 157 8.20 -14.41 -8.42
N PHE A 158 9.43 -14.18 -8.89
CA PHE A 158 10.06 -12.87 -8.84
C PHE A 158 9.84 -12.11 -10.14
N CYS A 159 9.21 -10.93 -10.08
CA CYS A 159 9.05 -10.02 -11.20
C CYS A 159 9.09 -8.57 -10.69
N PRO A 160 10.18 -7.80 -10.94
CA PRO A 160 10.50 -6.54 -10.26
C PRO A 160 9.58 -5.35 -10.59
N ALA A 161 8.32 -5.61 -10.93
CA ALA A 161 7.34 -4.63 -11.35
C ALA A 161 7.03 -3.62 -10.23
N VAL A 162 6.96 -4.03 -8.97
CA VAL A 162 6.69 -3.11 -7.86
C VAL A 162 7.90 -2.25 -7.55
N THR A 163 9.10 -2.82 -7.58
CA THR A 163 10.33 -2.03 -7.42
C THR A 163 10.48 -0.98 -8.52
N ILE A 164 10.16 -1.32 -9.77
CA ILE A 164 10.20 -0.35 -10.88
C ILE A 164 9.10 0.70 -10.70
N ALA A 165 7.85 0.29 -10.48
CA ALA A 165 6.71 1.20 -10.35
C ALA A 165 6.84 2.15 -9.15
N PHE A 166 7.05 1.61 -7.95
CA PHE A 166 7.12 2.40 -6.72
C PHE A 166 8.50 3.01 -6.47
N GLY A 167 9.57 2.29 -6.79
CA GLY A 167 10.94 2.77 -6.59
C GLY A 167 11.32 3.85 -7.60
N VAL A 168 11.30 3.53 -8.90
CA VAL A 168 11.75 4.46 -9.94
C VAL A 168 10.76 5.62 -10.10
N PHE A 169 9.49 5.32 -10.44
CA PHE A 169 8.52 6.41 -10.64
C PHE A 169 8.19 7.12 -9.33
N GLY A 170 8.11 6.40 -8.21
CA GLY A 170 7.84 7.04 -6.92
C GLY A 170 8.95 7.99 -6.45
N VAL A 171 10.21 7.72 -6.79
CA VAL A 171 11.31 8.69 -6.59
C VAL A 171 11.14 9.89 -7.51
N LEU A 172 10.90 9.68 -8.81
CA LEU A 172 10.72 10.77 -9.78
C LEU A 172 9.58 11.70 -9.36
N LEU A 173 8.42 11.13 -9.05
CA LEU A 173 7.20 11.85 -8.64
C LEU A 173 7.34 12.58 -7.32
N LYS A 174 8.29 12.22 -6.46
CA LYS A 174 8.54 12.95 -5.21
C LYS A 174 9.29 14.26 -5.43
N PHE A 175 10.11 14.33 -6.48
CA PHE A 175 10.94 15.50 -6.79
C PHE A 175 10.32 16.40 -7.88
N LEU A 176 9.18 15.98 -8.44
CA LEU A 176 8.26 16.81 -9.22
C LEU A 176 7.31 17.56 -8.28
#